data_AF-A0A150QS88-F1
#
_entry.id   AF-A0A150QS88-F1
#
_cell.length_a   1.000
_cell.length_b   1.000
_cell.length_c   1.000
_cell.angle_alpha   90.00
_cell.angle_beta   90.00
_cell.angle_gamma   90.00
#
_symmetry.space_group_name_H-M   'P 1'
#
loop_
_entity.id
_entity.type
_entity.pdbx_description
1 polymer ?
#
loop_
_entity_poly.entity_id
_entity_poly.type
_entity_poly.pdbx_seq_one_letter_code
_entity_poly.pdbx_strand_id
1 'polypeptide(L)'
;MTTWVTDLRHLPCVDEPGVPAAAARRAEFVRELVEAATARRVDRSWCSAVRCIARSGRKSCGARIQVGQAEAGRVEWSCATCGEAGVITGFEGTEHDLSGHRLRKKKVRVWGFDDESRELLRAATTHIPALRAVLARARPVDSVPGLLVVDGTVDEFDEMYTLVEHLTDATRSRRRRELLDELRAGLCTAIDGF
;
A
#
# COMPACT_ATOMS: atom_id res chain seq x y z
N MET A 1 -14.64 -0.68 -22.46
CA MET A 1 -14.02 -0.52 -21.13
C MET A 1 -14.33 -1.78 -20.36
N THR A 2 -13.32 -2.52 -19.93
CA THR A 2 -13.52 -3.76 -19.19
C THR A 2 -13.59 -3.42 -17.71
N THR A 3 -14.70 -3.74 -17.07
CA THR A 3 -14.87 -3.55 -15.63
C THR A 3 -14.63 -4.87 -14.92
N TRP A 4 -13.66 -4.89 -14.00
CA TRP A 4 -13.37 -6.07 -13.19
C TRP A 4 -14.40 -6.14 -12.07
N VAL A 5 -15.03 -7.30 -11.90
CA VAL A 5 -15.88 -7.59 -10.74
C VAL A 5 -15.19 -8.70 -9.97
N THR A 6 -14.81 -8.44 -8.73
CA THR A 6 -14.00 -9.39 -7.95
C THR A 6 -14.57 -9.54 -6.54
N ASP A 7 -14.72 -10.79 -6.11
CA ASP A 7 -14.90 -11.14 -4.70
C ASP A 7 -13.54 -11.54 -4.15
N LEU A 8 -13.07 -10.85 -3.10
CA LEU A 8 -11.75 -11.08 -2.52
C LEU A 8 -11.58 -12.53 -2.03
N ARG A 9 -12.67 -13.17 -1.56
CA ARG A 9 -12.65 -14.53 -1.00
C ARG A 9 -12.42 -15.61 -2.05
N HIS A 10 -12.62 -15.29 -3.32
CA HIS A 10 -12.41 -16.22 -4.43
C HIS A 10 -10.99 -16.12 -5.02
N LEU A 11 -10.15 -15.24 -4.49
CA LEU A 11 -8.78 -15.11 -4.97
C LEU A 11 -7.88 -16.20 -4.39
N PRO A 12 -6.96 -16.77 -5.19
CA PRO A 12 -6.03 -17.78 -4.70
C PRO A 12 -5.09 -17.20 -3.64
N CYS A 13 -4.68 -18.01 -2.69
CA CYS A 13 -3.53 -17.67 -1.84
C CYS A 13 -2.27 -17.64 -2.72
N VAL A 14 -1.45 -16.59 -2.60
CA VAL A 14 -0.29 -16.41 -3.51
C VAL A 14 0.81 -17.43 -3.23
N ASP A 15 0.87 -17.94 -2.00
CA ASP A 15 1.86 -18.95 -1.58
C ASP A 15 1.43 -20.39 -1.91
N GLU A 16 0.25 -20.58 -2.51
CA GLU A 16 -0.21 -21.91 -2.91
C GLU A 16 0.56 -22.45 -4.13
N PRO A 17 1.11 -23.68 -4.05
CA PRO A 17 1.77 -24.31 -5.18
C PRO A 17 0.82 -24.45 -6.38
N GLY A 18 1.31 -24.11 -7.58
CA GLY A 18 0.57 -24.31 -8.83
C GLY A 18 -0.31 -23.14 -9.25
N VAL A 19 -0.41 -22.07 -8.46
CA VAL A 19 -1.10 -20.84 -8.87
C VAL A 19 -0.34 -20.17 -10.02
N PRO A 20 -0.98 -19.90 -11.18
CA PRO A 20 -0.32 -19.20 -12.27
C PRO A 20 0.14 -17.81 -11.85
N ALA A 21 1.35 -17.39 -12.25
CA ALA A 21 1.93 -16.09 -11.88
C ALA A 21 1.03 -14.89 -12.23
N ALA A 22 0.24 -14.99 -13.30
CA ALA A 22 -0.73 -13.96 -13.67
C ALA A 22 -1.92 -13.87 -12.68
N ALA A 23 -2.37 -15.00 -12.15
CA ALA A 23 -3.43 -15.06 -11.14
C ALA A 23 -2.91 -14.57 -9.78
N ALA A 24 -1.71 -14.99 -9.37
CA ALA A 24 -1.04 -14.50 -8.17
C ALA A 24 -0.90 -12.97 -8.19
N ARG A 25 -0.36 -12.41 -9.28
CA ARG A 25 -0.21 -10.95 -9.44
C ARG A 25 -1.55 -10.20 -9.37
N ARG A 26 -2.62 -10.77 -9.94
CA ARG A 26 -3.97 -10.18 -9.84
C ARG A 26 -4.48 -10.23 -8.41
N ALA A 27 -4.24 -11.32 -7.70
CA ALA A 27 -4.66 -11.47 -6.31
C ALA A 27 -3.93 -10.46 -5.40
N GLU A 28 -2.61 -10.32 -5.53
CA GLU A 28 -1.82 -9.31 -4.81
C GLU A 28 -2.32 -7.88 -5.10
N PHE A 29 -2.55 -7.57 -6.37
CA PHE A 29 -3.06 -6.26 -6.78
C PHE A 29 -4.41 -5.94 -6.14
N VAL A 30 -5.35 -6.89 -6.17
CA VAL A 30 -6.68 -6.69 -5.57
C VAL A 30 -6.59 -6.54 -4.05
N ARG A 31 -5.75 -7.33 -3.38
CA ARG A 31 -5.49 -7.20 -1.93
C ARG A 31 -4.94 -5.82 -1.57
N GLU A 32 -3.94 -5.35 -2.33
CA GLU A 32 -3.34 -4.04 -2.10
C GLU A 32 -4.34 -2.88 -2.31
N LEU A 33 -5.25 -3.01 -3.28
CA LEU A 33 -6.32 -2.04 -3.48
C LEU A 33 -7.30 -2.01 -2.31
N VAL A 34 -7.69 -3.18 -1.79
CA VAL A 34 -8.55 -3.28 -0.61
C VAL A 34 -7.87 -2.65 0.61
N GLU A 35 -6.61 -2.98 0.86
CA GLU A 35 -5.82 -2.42 1.96
C GLU A 35 -5.76 -0.88 1.86
N ALA A 36 -5.45 -0.34 0.67
CA ALA A 36 -5.43 1.09 0.44
C ALA A 36 -6.82 1.74 0.67
N ALA A 37 -7.88 1.14 0.11
CA ALA A 37 -9.23 1.66 0.24
C ALA A 37 -9.74 1.68 1.69
N THR A 38 -9.40 0.65 2.46
CA THR A 38 -9.92 0.45 3.83
C THR A 38 -9.08 1.16 4.89
N ALA A 39 -7.77 1.34 4.67
CA ALA A 39 -6.87 2.01 5.60
C ALA A 39 -7.12 3.53 5.73
N ARG A 40 -7.80 4.15 4.74
CA ARG A 40 -8.22 5.55 4.79
C ARG A 40 -9.74 5.68 4.98
N ARG A 41 -10.16 6.73 5.69
CA ARG A 41 -11.55 7.20 5.66
C ARG A 41 -11.61 8.46 4.80
N VAL A 42 -12.05 8.28 3.56
CA VAL A 42 -12.22 9.37 2.58
C VAL A 42 -13.62 9.28 2.00
N ASP A 43 -14.25 10.45 1.82
CA ASP A 43 -15.62 10.54 1.28
C ASP A 43 -15.65 10.37 -0.26
N ARG A 44 -14.47 10.33 -0.91
CA ARG A 44 -14.27 10.19 -2.36
C ARG A 44 -13.07 9.31 -2.66
N SER A 45 -12.92 8.90 -3.92
CA SER A 45 -11.71 8.22 -4.39
C SER A 45 -10.46 9.10 -4.24
N TRP A 46 -9.31 8.47 -4.04
CA TRP A 46 -8.01 9.12 -3.88
C TRP A 46 -6.90 8.36 -4.62
N CYS A 47 -5.80 9.04 -4.92
CA CYS A 47 -4.66 8.46 -5.61
C CYS A 47 -3.81 7.63 -4.63
N SER A 48 -3.86 6.31 -4.75
CA SER A 48 -3.08 5.40 -3.91
C SER A 48 -1.65 5.19 -4.41
N ALA A 49 -0.78 4.65 -3.57
CA ALA A 49 0.53 4.15 -3.99
C ALA A 49 0.46 2.85 -4.81
N VAL A 50 -0.71 2.22 -4.98
CA VAL A 50 -0.83 0.97 -5.76
C VAL A 50 -0.55 1.23 -7.24
N ARG A 51 0.29 0.39 -7.87
CA ARG A 51 0.64 0.50 -9.29
C ARG A 51 -0.26 -0.38 -10.15
N CYS A 52 -0.69 0.16 -11.28
CA CYS A 52 -1.48 -0.55 -12.27
C CYS A 52 -0.69 -1.70 -12.90
N ILE A 53 -1.26 -2.91 -12.84
CA ILE A 53 -0.66 -4.14 -13.40
C ILE A 53 -1.04 -4.39 -14.87
N ALA A 54 -1.87 -3.53 -15.46
CA ALA A 54 -2.30 -3.66 -16.85
C ALA A 54 -1.12 -3.55 -17.82
N ARG A 55 -1.25 -4.22 -18.96
CA ARG A 55 -0.26 -4.17 -20.04
C ARG A 55 -0.95 -3.77 -21.34
N SER A 56 -0.46 -2.70 -21.94
CA SER A 56 -0.84 -2.27 -23.28
C SER A 56 0.27 -2.68 -24.25
N GLY A 57 0.08 -3.82 -24.94
CA GLY A 57 1.13 -4.44 -25.73
C GLY A 57 2.31 -4.90 -24.86
N ARG A 58 3.53 -4.46 -25.18
CA ARG A 58 4.76 -4.82 -24.44
C ARG A 58 5.07 -3.91 -23.25
N LYS A 59 4.32 -2.83 -23.03
CA LYS A 59 4.58 -1.86 -21.97
C LYS A 59 3.63 -2.08 -20.78
N SER A 60 4.18 -2.14 -19.57
CA SER A 60 3.38 -2.05 -18.34
C SER A 60 2.85 -0.64 -18.15
N CYS A 61 1.59 -0.52 -17.72
CA CYS A 61 1.00 0.78 -17.41
C CYS A 61 1.73 1.44 -16.23
N GLY A 62 1.81 0.76 -15.07
CA GLY A 62 2.59 1.21 -13.92
C GLY A 62 2.10 2.52 -13.26
N ALA A 63 1.03 3.13 -13.78
CA ALA A 63 0.40 4.32 -13.23
C ALA A 63 -0.25 4.05 -11.87
N ARG A 64 -0.44 5.10 -11.07
CA ARG A 64 -1.09 4.99 -9.75
C ARG A 64 -2.60 4.85 -9.88
N ILE A 65 -3.20 4.07 -9.00
CA ILE A 65 -4.63 3.75 -9.04
C ILE A 65 -5.42 4.72 -8.16
N GLN A 66 -6.51 5.25 -8.72
CA GLN A 66 -7.56 5.90 -7.95
C GLN A 66 -8.38 4.82 -7.26
N VAL A 67 -8.53 4.90 -5.94
CA VAL A 67 -9.27 3.92 -5.16
C VAL A 67 -10.18 4.62 -4.16
N GLY A 68 -11.34 4.06 -3.88
CA GLY A 68 -12.26 4.57 -2.87
C GLY A 68 -13.26 3.52 -2.43
N GLN A 69 -14.01 3.83 -1.38
CA GLN A 69 -15.13 3.02 -0.90
C GLN A 69 -16.41 3.84 -1.09
N ALA A 70 -17.09 3.65 -2.22
CA ALA A 70 -18.32 4.38 -2.53
C ALA A 70 -19.47 3.99 -1.58
N GLU A 71 -19.52 2.72 -1.20
CA GLU A 71 -20.51 2.13 -0.32
C GLU A 71 -19.84 1.16 0.65
N ALA A 72 -20.47 0.89 1.80
CA ALA A 72 -19.97 -0.12 2.72
C ALA A 72 -19.82 -1.47 2.02
N GLY A 73 -18.69 -2.13 2.21
CA GLY A 73 -18.41 -3.44 1.58
C GLY A 73 -18.06 -3.41 0.09
N ARG A 74 -17.94 -2.22 -0.51
CA ARG A 74 -17.66 -2.07 -1.94
C ARG A 74 -16.50 -1.11 -2.19
N VAL A 75 -15.38 -1.66 -2.62
CA VAL A 75 -14.21 -0.88 -3.08
C VAL A 75 -14.30 -0.68 -4.58
N GLU A 76 -14.14 0.56 -5.01
CA GLU A 76 -14.10 0.94 -6.42
C GLU A 76 -12.71 1.46 -6.78
N TRP A 77 -12.21 1.10 -7.95
CA TRP A 77 -10.91 1.52 -8.41
C TRP A 77 -10.88 1.82 -9.90
N SER A 78 -9.99 2.72 -10.31
CA SER A 78 -9.75 3.03 -11.71
C SER A 78 -8.31 3.52 -11.96
N CYS A 79 -7.80 3.20 -13.15
CA CYS A 79 -6.54 3.71 -13.67
C CYS A 79 -6.83 4.79 -14.72
N ALA A 80 -6.46 6.04 -14.44
CA ALA A 80 -6.66 7.15 -15.37
C ALA A 80 -5.83 7.02 -16.67
N THR A 81 -4.75 6.23 -16.65
CA THR A 81 -3.83 6.10 -17.79
C THR A 81 -4.27 5.03 -18.80
N CYS A 82 -4.62 3.83 -18.34
CA CYS A 82 -5.05 2.75 -19.24
C CYS A 82 -6.57 2.56 -19.32
N GLY A 83 -7.34 3.20 -18.43
CA GLY A 83 -8.79 3.10 -18.39
C GLY A 83 -9.34 1.81 -17.78
N GLU A 84 -8.48 0.91 -17.28
CA GLU A 84 -8.91 -0.25 -16.49
C GLU A 84 -9.57 0.21 -15.19
N ALA A 85 -10.65 -0.46 -14.81
CA ALA A 85 -11.41 -0.13 -13.61
C ALA A 85 -12.10 -1.39 -13.06
N GLY A 86 -12.54 -1.33 -11.82
CA GLY A 86 -13.25 -2.44 -11.23
C GLY A 86 -13.86 -2.16 -9.87
N VAL A 87 -14.58 -3.17 -9.40
CA VAL A 87 -15.26 -3.22 -8.12
C VAL A 87 -14.83 -4.48 -7.38
N ILE A 88 -14.54 -4.33 -6.10
CA ILE A 88 -14.09 -5.40 -5.21
C ILE A 88 -15.05 -5.50 -4.02
N THR A 89 -15.46 -6.72 -3.68
CA THR A 89 -16.40 -7.06 -2.58
C THR A 89 -15.87 -8.23 -1.77
N GLY A 90 -16.52 -8.57 -0.65
CA GLY A 90 -16.21 -9.76 0.16
C GLY A 90 -14.91 -9.64 0.95
N PHE A 91 -14.39 -8.42 1.14
CA PHE A 91 -13.17 -8.20 1.90
C PHE A 91 -13.42 -8.00 3.39
N GLU A 92 -14.64 -7.69 3.79
CA GLU A 92 -14.97 -7.36 5.17
C GLU A 92 -14.65 -8.51 6.12
N GLY A 93 -13.93 -8.21 7.20
CA GLY A 93 -13.48 -9.20 8.17
C GLY A 93 -12.34 -10.11 7.71
N THR A 94 -11.82 -9.93 6.48
CA THR A 94 -10.57 -10.57 6.05
C THR A 94 -9.36 -9.82 6.60
N GLU A 95 -8.18 -10.44 6.55
CA GLU A 95 -6.93 -9.80 6.98
C GLU A 95 -6.52 -8.56 6.15
N HIS A 96 -7.14 -8.37 4.98
CA HIS A 96 -6.89 -7.22 4.10
C HIS A 96 -7.84 -6.04 4.39
N ASP A 97 -8.87 -6.24 5.21
CA ASP A 97 -9.72 -5.16 5.70
C ASP A 97 -9.01 -4.40 6.82
N LEU A 98 -8.40 -3.27 6.45
CA LEU A 98 -7.66 -2.41 7.37
C LEU A 98 -8.55 -1.32 8.00
N SER A 99 -9.88 -1.45 7.92
CA SER A 99 -10.82 -0.48 8.48
C SER A 99 -10.66 -0.30 10.01
N GLY A 100 -10.22 -1.33 10.73
CA GLY A 100 -9.91 -1.26 12.16
C GLY A 100 -8.64 -0.46 12.50
N HIS A 101 -7.76 -0.25 11.52
CA HIS A 101 -6.46 0.42 11.68
C HIS A 101 -6.43 1.82 11.03
N ARG A 102 -7.61 2.42 10.82
CA ARG A 102 -7.74 3.76 10.24
C ARG A 102 -7.12 4.81 11.15
N LEU A 103 -6.35 5.72 10.53
CA LEU A 103 -5.78 6.87 11.21
C LEU A 103 -6.88 7.76 11.84
N ARG A 104 -6.78 8.00 13.14
CA ARG A 104 -7.67 8.94 13.85
C ARG A 104 -7.08 10.35 13.71
N LYS A 105 -7.91 11.34 13.34
CA LYS A 105 -7.51 12.70 12.91
C LYS A 105 -6.81 13.61 13.96
N LYS A 106 -6.09 13.09 14.96
CA LYS A 106 -5.39 13.91 15.96
C LYS A 106 -3.88 13.84 15.74
N LYS A 107 -3.26 15.02 15.52
CA LYS A 107 -1.80 15.25 15.47
C LYS A 107 -1.05 14.25 14.57
N VAL A 108 -1.26 14.38 13.25
CA VAL A 108 -0.59 13.56 12.25
C VAL A 108 0.72 14.20 11.79
N ARG A 109 1.72 13.36 11.53
CA ARG A 109 2.99 13.69 10.91
C ARG A 109 3.02 13.13 9.49
N VAL A 110 3.94 13.66 8.66
CA VAL A 110 4.14 13.20 7.29
C VAL A 110 5.51 12.57 7.18
N TRP A 111 5.56 11.36 6.63
CA TRP A 111 6.80 10.66 6.32
C TRP A 111 6.84 10.33 4.83
N GLY A 112 8.02 10.51 4.22
CA GLY A 112 8.24 10.30 2.80
C GLY A 112 9.24 9.18 2.52
N PHE A 113 9.00 8.40 1.47
CA PHE A 113 9.87 7.33 0.99
C PHE A 113 9.59 7.02 -0.49
N ASP A 114 10.43 6.20 -1.12
CA ASP A 114 10.29 5.82 -2.52
C ASP A 114 9.61 4.44 -2.70
N ASP A 115 9.44 4.00 -3.95
CA ASP A 115 8.84 2.70 -4.25
C ASP A 115 9.67 1.51 -3.78
N GLU A 116 11.01 1.60 -3.84
CA GLU A 116 11.88 0.50 -3.41
C GLU A 116 11.75 0.27 -1.90
N SER A 117 11.75 1.36 -1.13
CA SER A 117 11.51 1.35 0.30
C SER A 117 10.12 0.85 0.66
N ARG A 118 9.10 1.29 -0.09
CA ARG A 118 7.73 0.81 0.10
C ARG A 118 7.64 -0.71 -0.07
N GLU A 119 8.24 -1.24 -1.12
CA GLU A 119 8.19 -2.68 -1.40
C GLU A 119 8.89 -3.48 -0.29
N LEU A 120 10.05 -3.00 0.17
CA LEU A 120 10.77 -3.60 1.28
C LEU A 120 9.93 -3.64 2.56
N LEU A 121 9.29 -2.52 2.91
CA LEU A 121 8.46 -2.42 4.11
C LEU A 121 7.16 -3.20 3.97
N ARG A 122 6.57 -3.26 2.77
CA ARG A 122 5.36 -4.03 2.51
C ARG A 122 5.60 -5.52 2.78
N ALA A 123 6.72 -6.07 2.30
CA ALA A 123 7.10 -7.44 2.60
C ALA A 123 7.31 -7.67 4.11
N ALA A 124 7.94 -6.73 4.81
CA ALA A 124 8.21 -6.83 6.24
C ALA A 124 6.97 -6.69 7.14
N THR A 125 5.92 -6.03 6.65
CA THR A 125 4.68 -5.75 7.42
C THR A 125 3.54 -6.72 7.14
N THR A 126 3.78 -7.78 6.35
CA THR A 126 2.76 -8.77 5.94
C THR A 126 1.90 -9.26 7.11
N HIS A 127 2.51 -9.60 8.25
CA HIS A 127 1.82 -10.12 9.44
C HIS A 127 1.59 -9.07 10.53
N ILE A 128 1.73 -7.78 10.20
CA ILE A 128 1.57 -6.67 11.16
C ILE A 128 0.53 -5.69 10.60
N PRO A 129 -0.79 -5.96 10.77
CA PRO A 129 -1.86 -5.18 10.16
C PRO A 129 -1.80 -3.67 10.45
N ALA A 130 -1.38 -3.28 11.66
CA ALA A 130 -1.24 -1.87 12.04
C ALA A 130 -0.20 -1.14 11.17
N LEU A 131 1.01 -1.70 11.03
CA LEU A 131 2.07 -1.10 10.21
C LEU A 131 1.77 -1.20 8.70
N ARG A 132 1.13 -2.28 8.26
CA ARG A 132 0.65 -2.41 6.88
C ARG A 132 -0.38 -1.33 6.55
N ALA A 133 -1.26 -0.99 7.50
CA ALA A 133 -2.20 0.12 7.34
C ALA A 133 -1.50 1.47 7.20
N VAL A 134 -0.36 1.71 7.83
CA VAL A 134 0.47 2.91 7.57
C VAL A 134 0.85 2.95 6.09
N LEU A 135 1.53 1.91 5.60
CA LEU A 135 1.99 1.86 4.19
C LEU A 135 0.86 1.91 3.16
N ALA A 136 -0.28 1.30 3.47
CA ALA A 136 -1.46 1.31 2.62
C ALA A 136 -2.05 2.72 2.42
N ARG A 137 -1.82 3.64 3.37
CA ARG A 137 -2.24 5.05 3.27
C ARG A 137 -1.31 5.91 2.42
N ALA A 138 -0.19 5.37 1.93
CA ALA A 138 0.77 6.11 1.12
C ALA A 138 0.13 6.63 -0.18
N ARG A 139 0.45 7.88 -0.53
CA ARG A 139 0.01 8.56 -1.74
C ARG A 139 1.21 9.10 -2.51
N PRO A 140 1.16 9.18 -3.85
CA PRO A 140 2.19 9.88 -4.61
C PRO A 140 2.15 11.39 -4.34
N VAL A 141 3.30 12.04 -4.50
CA VAL A 141 3.41 13.50 -4.54
C VAL A 141 3.52 13.95 -5.99
N ASP A 142 2.57 14.76 -6.45
CA ASP A 142 2.50 15.17 -7.87
C ASP A 142 3.72 15.98 -8.32
N SER A 143 4.35 16.75 -7.41
CA SER A 143 5.51 17.59 -7.71
C SER A 143 6.84 16.84 -7.71
N VAL A 144 6.91 15.64 -7.14
CA VAL A 144 8.17 14.88 -6.99
C VAL A 144 7.97 13.45 -7.48
N PRO A 145 8.39 13.14 -8.72
CA PRO A 145 8.26 11.80 -9.28
C PRO A 145 8.92 10.74 -8.39
N GLY A 146 8.17 9.67 -8.09
CA GLY A 146 8.66 8.54 -7.28
C GLY A 146 8.56 8.74 -5.77
N LEU A 147 8.35 9.96 -5.29
CA LEU A 147 8.12 10.21 -3.86
C LEU A 147 6.70 9.79 -3.47
N LEU A 148 6.63 8.97 -2.43
CA LEU A 148 5.41 8.64 -1.72
C LEU A 148 5.44 9.32 -0.36
N VAL A 149 4.27 9.75 0.10
CA VAL A 149 4.08 10.29 1.45
C VAL A 149 2.94 9.59 2.15
N VAL A 150 3.09 9.42 3.46
CA VAL A 150 2.09 8.83 4.33
C VAL A 150 1.84 9.75 5.51
N ASP A 151 0.57 9.84 5.94
CA ASP A 151 0.21 10.46 7.21
C ASP A 151 0.11 9.37 8.27
N GLY A 152 0.69 9.63 9.44
CA GLY A 152 0.64 8.72 10.59
C GLY A 152 0.76 9.48 11.92
N THR A 153 0.48 8.80 13.03
CA THR A 153 0.79 9.34 14.36
C THR A 153 2.27 9.18 14.67
N VAL A 154 2.75 9.85 15.72
CA VAL A 154 4.09 9.62 16.26
C VAL A 154 4.26 8.16 16.67
N ASP A 155 3.27 7.59 17.37
CA ASP A 155 3.30 6.18 17.80
C ASP A 155 3.39 5.21 16.62
N GLU A 156 2.64 5.43 15.54
CA GLU A 156 2.72 4.59 14.33
C GLU A 156 4.09 4.68 13.65
N PHE A 157 4.71 5.86 13.67
CA PHE A 157 6.05 6.07 13.12
C PHE A 157 7.15 5.49 14.03
N ASP A 158 6.96 5.51 15.35
CA ASP A 158 7.86 4.88 16.32
C ASP A 158 7.84 3.34 16.20
N GLU A 159 6.66 2.75 16.02
CA GLU A 159 6.55 1.30 15.72
C GLU A 159 7.21 0.97 14.36
N MET A 160 7.05 1.83 13.35
CA MET A 160 7.73 1.65 12.07
C MET A 160 9.25 1.80 12.19
N TYR A 161 9.73 2.74 13.01
CA TYR A 161 11.15 2.94 13.31
C TYR A 161 11.74 1.68 13.94
N THR A 162 11.05 1.15 14.96
CA THR A 162 11.43 -0.10 15.61
C THR A 162 11.55 -1.24 14.60
N LEU A 163 10.58 -1.39 13.68
CA LEU A 163 10.67 -2.39 12.60
C LEU A 163 11.91 -2.17 11.72
N VAL A 164 12.17 -0.94 11.30
CA VAL A 164 13.33 -0.58 10.46
C VAL A 164 14.65 -0.92 11.15
N GLU A 165 14.77 -0.68 12.46
CA GLU A 165 15.96 -1.07 13.24
C GLU A 165 16.15 -2.58 13.24
N HIS A 166 15.10 -3.35 13.53
CA HIS A 166 15.15 -4.81 13.50
C HIS A 166 15.57 -5.34 12.12
N LEU A 167 15.08 -4.73 11.04
CA LEU A 167 15.48 -5.09 9.67
C LEU A 167 16.94 -4.75 9.38
N THR A 168 17.46 -3.68 9.97
CA THR A 168 18.85 -3.20 9.80
C THR A 168 19.83 -4.18 10.45
N ASP A 169 19.50 -4.63 11.66
CA ASP A 169 20.30 -5.62 12.39
C ASP A 169 20.28 -6.99 11.72
N ALA A 170 19.13 -7.38 11.18
CA ALA A 170 18.96 -8.67 10.51
C ALA A 170 19.64 -8.75 9.13
N THR A 171 19.83 -7.62 8.43
CA THR A 171 20.40 -7.65 7.07
C THR A 171 21.92 -7.74 7.08
N ARG A 172 22.48 -8.51 6.12
CA ARG A 172 23.91 -8.51 5.78
C ARG A 172 24.21 -7.76 4.47
N SER A 173 23.18 -7.39 3.71
CA SER A 173 23.32 -6.68 2.44
C SER A 173 23.62 -5.20 2.68
N ARG A 174 24.72 -4.71 2.10
CA ARG A 174 25.12 -3.30 2.18
C ARG A 174 24.06 -2.37 1.57
N ARG A 175 23.60 -2.66 0.36
CA ARG A 175 22.53 -1.89 -0.31
C ARG A 175 21.27 -1.80 0.55
N ARG A 176 20.87 -2.93 1.16
CA ARG A 176 19.68 -2.96 2.02
C ARG A 176 19.87 -2.13 3.29
N ARG A 177 21.08 -2.11 3.86
CA ARG A 177 21.40 -1.24 5.00
C ARG A 177 21.32 0.24 4.63
N GLU A 178 21.91 0.63 3.49
CA GLU A 178 21.85 2.02 3.00
C GLU A 178 20.40 2.51 2.88
N LEU A 179 19.52 1.69 2.28
CA LEU A 179 18.09 2.01 2.19
C LEU A 179 17.40 2.09 3.57
N LEU A 180 17.71 1.18 4.49
CA LEU A 180 17.13 1.21 5.84
C LEU A 180 17.63 2.40 6.67
N ASP A 181 18.89 2.80 6.50
CA ASP A 181 19.46 3.99 7.14
C ASP A 181 18.74 5.28 6.66
N GLU A 182 18.42 5.37 5.37
CA GLU A 182 17.61 6.46 4.81
C GLU A 182 16.18 6.48 5.39
N LEU A 183 15.53 5.31 5.50
CA LEU A 183 14.22 5.21 6.13
C LEU A 183 14.25 5.63 7.59
N ARG A 184 15.27 5.20 8.34
CA ARG A 184 15.47 5.58 9.73
C ARG A 184 15.60 7.09 9.89
N ALA A 185 16.43 7.73 9.06
CA ALA A 185 16.60 9.19 9.08
C ALA A 185 15.30 9.93 8.74
N GLY A 186 14.54 9.44 7.75
CA GLY A 186 13.24 9.99 7.38
C GLY A 186 12.21 9.87 8.50
N LEU A 187 12.18 8.74 9.21
CA LEU A 187 11.29 8.52 10.36
C LEU A 187 11.63 9.43 11.54
N CYS A 188 12.91 9.58 11.90
CA CYS A 188 13.33 10.54 12.94
C CYS A 188 12.82 11.95 12.62
N THR A 189 13.05 12.41 11.39
CA THR A 189 12.61 13.74 10.95
C THR A 189 11.09 13.90 11.07
N ALA A 190 10.34 12.87 10.65
CA ALA A 190 8.88 12.87 10.70
C ALA A 190 8.34 12.87 12.15
N ILE A 191 8.97 12.12 13.05
CA ILE A 191 8.61 12.03 14.48
C ILE A 191 8.84 13.39 15.16
N ASP A 192 10.02 13.96 14.99
CA ASP A 192 10.42 15.21 15.65
C ASP A 192 9.62 16.42 15.13
N GLY A 193 9.19 16.38 13.87
CA GLY A 193 8.25 17.35 13.30
C GLY A 193 8.85 18.73 13.01
N PHE A 194 10.12 18.76 12.60
CA PHE A 194 10.82 19.95 12.11
C PHE A 194 10.36 20.36 10.71
#